data_AF-A0A7S4PYS9-F1
#
_entry.id   AF-A0A7S4PYS9-F1
#
_cell.length_a   1.000
_cell.length_b   1.000
_cell.length_c   1.000
_cell.angle_alpha   90.00
_cell.angle_beta   90.00
_cell.angle_gamma   90.00
#
_symmetry.space_group_name_H-M   'P 1'
#
loop_
_entity.id
_entity.type
_entity.pdbx_description
1 polymer ?
#
loop_
_entity_poly.entity_id
_entity_poly.type
_entity_poly.pdbx_seq_one_letter_code
_entity_poly.pdbx_strand_id
1 'polypeptide(L)'
;QGHLAREFLTMQQQAGADALFEDFARLDFRGFFGALEAAGFNGLSSSPFSSYIFRSHCEECDAARGVNRCSFRRALGRLLVARGVFRAACAEGGGGESVLSFSSFPELLHQVLVRVAREEDAVGFDQLLEGDEYQKLVFQDFAAAERNRLSEVECGAMCLVFTAIADAYTTGARERRGLGLSRHDYGRALQRLGLGDVERVFHGQLVDGVFERLDIDRTSNISLPEFWLGAARLMHPVEHGRRLKCLPSWPGWPEFRDAEDLARRITSLCTGDVVLTSHEEHPVVRYLQFALDTPWNHAAVVVRRCPLSGVANQKTHDLLRRCPFRFKRHRFCTPGYCRCFDEEPGDFFWSKLHGTGDVMLLECTGEGVHVYDLVQRLFEAPAGHYSAIAVRRLGKAAGRDDRELVRIFLEKVRGSLYSTDEFELREAIAFEQNRAPAPQPEILDIECRSHFCSELVAEFFEHMGWLSPDRSPRSVMPGDFAGVGAGPCGHPVQLLSGRASFEPVEVVWSRELGIPLPSGCPPKK
;
A
#
# COMPACT_ATOMS: atom_id res chain seq x y z
N GLN A 1 -24.82 -1.69 62.70
CA GLN A 1 -23.46 -1.30 62.28
C GLN A 1 -22.85 -2.27 61.25
N GLY A 2 -23.06 -3.60 61.32
CA GLY A 2 -22.53 -4.55 60.32
C GLY A 2 -23.15 -4.51 58.90
N HIS A 3 -24.37 -3.99 58.73
CA HIS A 3 -25.04 -3.90 57.41
C HIS A 3 -24.45 -2.79 56.52
N LEU A 4 -24.18 -1.61 57.12
CA LEU A 4 -23.59 -0.46 56.43
C LEU A 4 -22.13 -0.72 56.00
N ALA A 5 -21.36 -1.46 56.80
CA ALA A 5 -19.99 -1.84 56.43
C ALA A 5 -19.96 -2.81 55.23
N ARG A 6 -20.95 -3.72 55.12
CA ARG A 6 -21.11 -4.61 53.96
C ARG A 6 -21.53 -3.85 52.71
N GLU A 7 -22.48 -2.92 52.81
CA GLU A 7 -22.88 -2.06 51.67
C GLU A 7 -21.72 -1.17 51.21
N PHE A 8 -20.93 -0.60 52.12
CA PHE A 8 -19.78 0.23 51.77
C PHE A 8 -18.66 -0.57 51.08
N LEU A 9 -18.38 -1.79 51.54
CA LEU A 9 -17.44 -2.72 50.88
C LEU A 9 -17.95 -3.16 49.51
N THR A 10 -19.27 -3.38 49.35
CA THR A 10 -19.88 -3.79 48.08
C THR A 10 -19.87 -2.63 47.08
N MET A 11 -20.13 -1.39 47.53
CA MET A 11 -20.02 -0.18 46.71
C MET A 11 -18.57 0.14 46.33
N GLN A 12 -17.59 -0.07 47.21
CA GLN A 12 -16.17 0.06 46.86
C GLN A 12 -15.70 -1.03 45.89
N GLN A 13 -16.20 -2.26 46.04
CA GLN A 13 -15.93 -3.36 45.10
C GLN A 13 -16.61 -3.14 43.75
N GLN A 14 -17.83 -2.60 43.72
CA GLN A 14 -18.50 -2.18 42.48
C GLN A 14 -17.82 -0.98 41.83
N ALA A 15 -17.47 0.06 42.57
CA ALA A 15 -16.71 1.19 42.04
C ALA A 15 -15.32 0.76 41.54
N GLY A 16 -14.68 -0.20 42.21
CA GLY A 16 -13.44 -0.82 41.77
C GLY A 16 -13.63 -1.68 40.51
N ALA A 17 -14.72 -2.44 40.42
CA ALA A 17 -15.06 -3.26 39.26
C ALA A 17 -15.50 -2.42 38.06
N ASP A 18 -16.20 -1.31 38.27
CA ASP A 18 -16.60 -0.34 37.25
C ASP A 18 -15.40 0.47 36.79
N ALA A 19 -14.50 0.87 37.69
CA ALA A 19 -13.22 1.49 37.31
C ALA A 19 -12.34 0.50 36.52
N LEU A 20 -12.26 -0.77 36.93
CA LEU A 20 -11.58 -1.82 36.17
C LEU A 20 -12.29 -2.05 34.82
N PHE A 21 -13.62 -2.11 34.77
CA PHE A 21 -14.38 -2.29 33.54
C PHE A 21 -14.23 -1.09 32.59
N GLU A 22 -14.20 0.15 33.10
CA GLU A 22 -13.86 1.35 32.32
C GLU A 22 -12.40 1.34 31.87
N ASP A 23 -11.49 0.81 32.69
CA ASP A 23 -10.07 0.60 32.39
C ASP A 23 -9.85 -0.56 31.41
N PHE A 24 -10.80 -1.47 31.20
CA PHE A 24 -10.72 -2.58 30.23
C PHE A 24 -11.68 -2.45 29.03
N ALA A 25 -12.67 -1.57 29.09
CA ALA A 25 -13.55 -1.29 27.97
C ALA A 25 -12.74 -0.60 26.86
N ARG A 26 -12.67 -1.26 25.71
CA ARG A 26 -11.97 -0.76 24.52
C ARG A 26 -12.95 -0.72 23.37
N LEU A 27 -12.97 0.41 22.68
CA LEU A 27 -13.71 0.52 21.43
C LEU A 27 -12.85 -0.08 20.33
N ASP A 28 -13.41 -1.07 19.62
CA ASP A 28 -12.86 -1.53 18.35
C ASP A 28 -13.09 -0.48 17.24
N PHE A 29 -12.65 -0.78 16.01
CA PHE A 29 -12.77 0.16 14.88
C PHE A 29 -14.21 0.64 14.68
N ARG A 30 -15.18 -0.29 14.72
CA ARG A 30 -16.60 0.03 14.50
C ARG A 30 -17.19 0.80 15.68
N GLY A 31 -16.87 0.38 16.91
CA GLY A 31 -17.34 1.04 18.13
C GLY A 31 -16.79 2.46 18.26
N PHE A 32 -15.53 2.69 17.88
CA PHE A 32 -14.91 4.01 17.92
C PHE A 32 -15.61 4.99 16.99
N PHE A 33 -15.77 4.61 15.70
CA PHE A 33 -16.45 5.49 14.75
C PHE A 33 -17.95 5.59 15.02
N GLY A 34 -18.62 4.52 15.45
CA GLY A 34 -20.03 4.58 15.84
C GLY A 34 -20.28 5.53 17.02
N ALA A 35 -19.36 5.60 17.99
CA ALA A 35 -19.44 6.57 19.08
C ALA A 35 -19.22 8.02 18.62
N LEU A 36 -18.33 8.24 17.65
CA LEU A 36 -18.14 9.57 17.03
C LEU A 36 -19.35 10.00 16.19
N GLU A 37 -19.96 9.08 15.44
CA GLU A 37 -21.20 9.29 14.69
C GLU A 37 -22.34 9.66 15.64
N ALA A 38 -22.49 8.96 16.77
CA ALA A 38 -23.45 9.31 17.81
C ALA A 38 -23.21 10.70 18.43
N ALA A 39 -21.97 11.18 18.45
CA ALA A 39 -21.60 12.54 18.84
C ALA A 39 -21.78 13.59 17.70
N GLY A 40 -22.34 13.17 16.57
CA GLY A 40 -22.66 14.01 15.42
C GLY A 40 -21.53 14.17 14.40
N PHE A 41 -20.46 13.36 14.45
CA PHE A 41 -19.35 13.39 13.49
C PHE A 41 -19.50 12.28 12.44
N ASN A 42 -20.53 12.41 11.60
CA ASN A 42 -20.88 11.42 10.58
C ASN A 42 -19.82 11.33 9.47
N GLY A 43 -19.55 10.12 8.96
CA GLY A 43 -18.71 9.91 7.77
C GLY A 43 -17.20 9.81 8.03
N LEU A 44 -16.72 10.00 9.26
CA LEU A 44 -15.30 9.81 9.59
C LEU A 44 -14.82 8.36 9.35
N SER A 45 -15.71 7.38 9.52
CA SER A 45 -15.47 5.97 9.21
C SER A 45 -15.17 5.71 7.72
N SER A 46 -15.71 6.55 6.83
CA SER A 46 -15.48 6.49 5.38
C SER A 46 -14.29 7.31 4.89
N SER A 47 -13.63 8.06 5.79
CA SER A 47 -12.43 8.81 5.43
C SER A 47 -11.30 7.85 4.98
N PRO A 48 -10.50 8.21 3.96
CA PRO A 48 -9.32 7.43 3.58
C PRO A 48 -8.28 7.33 4.71
N PHE A 49 -8.38 8.19 5.73
CA PHE A 49 -7.51 8.23 6.90
C PHE A 49 -8.05 7.44 8.11
N SER A 50 -9.25 6.84 8.01
CA SER A 50 -9.96 6.24 9.15
C SER A 50 -9.13 5.21 9.93
N SER A 51 -8.37 4.35 9.24
CA SER A 51 -7.49 3.35 9.87
C SER A 51 -6.38 4.00 10.71
N TYR A 52 -5.78 5.09 10.23
CA TYR A 52 -4.73 5.83 10.95
C TYR A 52 -5.30 6.64 12.11
N ILE A 53 -6.47 7.26 11.90
CA ILE A 53 -7.19 7.97 12.96
C ILE A 53 -7.48 6.99 14.11
N PHE A 54 -8.10 5.85 13.82
CA PHE A 54 -8.40 4.83 14.83
C PHE A 54 -7.13 4.38 15.55
N ARG A 55 -6.09 4.01 14.80
CA ARG A 55 -4.85 3.49 15.36
C ARG A 55 -4.11 4.50 16.23
N SER A 56 -4.08 5.78 15.86
CA SER A 56 -3.42 6.82 16.66
C SER A 56 -4.06 7.03 18.03
N HIS A 57 -5.33 6.64 18.19
CA HIS A 57 -6.06 6.67 19.46
C HIS A 57 -6.04 5.34 20.21
N CYS A 58 -5.56 4.26 19.60
CA CYS A 58 -5.40 2.98 20.28
C CYS A 58 -4.21 3.01 21.24
N GLU A 59 -4.26 2.16 22.28
CA GLU A 59 -3.14 2.02 23.20
C GLU A 59 -1.88 1.56 22.49
N GLU A 60 -0.76 2.21 22.77
CA GLU A 60 0.53 1.96 22.10
C GLU A 60 0.50 2.03 20.57
N CYS A 61 -0.55 2.65 20.00
CA CYS A 61 -0.82 2.64 18.56
C CYS A 61 -0.99 1.22 18.00
N ASP A 62 -1.53 0.29 18.80
CA ASP A 62 -1.91 -1.05 18.36
C ASP A 62 -3.43 -1.18 18.23
N ALA A 63 -3.89 -1.36 17.00
CA ALA A 63 -5.31 -1.52 16.68
C ALA A 63 -5.97 -2.69 17.42
N ALA A 64 -5.21 -3.74 17.77
CA ALA A 64 -5.73 -4.89 18.53
C ALA A 64 -6.07 -4.53 19.99
N ARG A 65 -5.44 -3.48 20.53
CA ARG A 65 -5.69 -3.01 21.90
C ARG A 65 -6.88 -2.06 21.99
N GLY A 66 -7.37 -1.55 20.86
CA GLY A 66 -8.53 -0.66 20.77
C GLY A 66 -8.36 0.69 21.49
N VAL A 67 -9.42 1.48 21.47
CA VAL A 67 -9.44 2.85 22.01
C VAL A 67 -10.04 2.88 23.41
N ASN A 68 -9.28 3.36 24.39
CA ASN A 68 -9.78 3.56 25.75
C ASN A 68 -10.55 4.89 25.91
N ARG A 69 -11.25 5.04 27.03
CA ARG A 69 -12.10 6.21 27.33
C ARG A 69 -11.34 7.54 27.25
N CYS A 70 -10.12 7.60 27.78
CA CYS A 70 -9.30 8.82 27.77
C CYS A 70 -8.91 9.24 26.35
N SER A 71 -8.48 8.29 25.52
CA SER A 71 -8.18 8.53 24.11
C SER A 71 -9.41 8.96 23.32
N PHE A 72 -10.57 8.33 23.56
CA PHE A 72 -11.83 8.73 22.92
C PHE A 72 -12.24 10.16 23.28
N ARG A 73 -12.20 10.53 24.58
CA ARG A 73 -12.52 11.90 25.02
C ARG A 73 -11.59 12.94 24.40
N ARG A 74 -10.31 12.60 24.24
CA ARG A 74 -9.33 13.46 23.55
C ARG A 74 -9.69 13.63 22.08
N ALA A 75 -9.99 12.55 21.37
CA ALA A 75 -10.43 12.61 19.96
C ALA A 75 -11.69 13.48 19.80
N LEU A 76 -12.70 13.26 20.65
CA LEU A 76 -13.94 14.04 20.64
C LEU A 76 -13.70 15.53 20.93
N GLY A 77 -12.86 15.86 21.92
CA GLY A 77 -12.50 17.23 22.23
C GLY A 77 -11.85 17.95 21.04
N ARG A 78 -10.92 17.29 20.35
CA ARG A 78 -10.27 17.82 19.14
C ARG A 78 -11.27 18.07 18.01
N LEU A 79 -12.17 17.13 17.79
CA LEU A 79 -13.23 17.25 16.79
C LEU A 79 -14.21 18.40 17.08
N LEU A 80 -14.56 18.63 18.35
CA LEU A 80 -15.40 19.75 18.75
C LEU A 80 -14.72 21.11 18.48
N VAL A 81 -13.42 21.19 18.76
CA VAL A 81 -12.62 22.39 18.43
C VAL A 81 -12.57 22.60 16.92
N ALA A 82 -12.25 21.57 16.14
CA ALA A 82 -12.18 21.64 14.67
C ALA A 82 -13.52 22.09 14.07
N ARG A 83 -14.64 21.53 14.54
CA ARG A 83 -16.00 21.95 14.14
C ARG A 83 -16.26 23.43 14.44
N GLY A 84 -15.88 23.90 15.64
CA GLY A 84 -16.07 25.30 16.03
C GLY A 84 -15.30 26.26 15.11
N VAL A 85 -14.02 25.94 14.85
CA VAL A 85 -13.15 26.71 13.96
C VAL A 85 -13.67 26.69 12.51
N PHE A 86 -14.05 25.52 11.99
CA PHE A 86 -14.61 25.36 10.65
C PHE A 86 -15.87 26.20 10.44
N ARG A 87 -16.82 26.15 11.38
CA ARG A 87 -18.09 26.89 11.28
C ARG A 87 -17.88 28.40 11.37
N ALA A 88 -16.93 28.86 12.17
CA ALA A 88 -16.56 30.27 12.22
C ALA A 88 -16.00 30.73 10.86
N ALA A 89 -15.07 29.96 10.28
CA ALA A 89 -14.51 30.26 8.97
C ALA A 89 -15.57 30.27 7.84
N CYS A 90 -16.55 29.35 7.86
CA CYS A 90 -17.66 29.38 6.90
C CYS A 90 -18.55 30.62 7.06
N ALA A 91 -18.82 31.04 8.31
CA ALA A 91 -19.67 32.20 8.58
C ALA A 91 -19.05 33.52 8.09
N GLU A 92 -17.73 33.65 8.19
CA GLU A 92 -16.98 34.81 7.70
C GLU A 92 -16.92 34.88 6.16
N GLY A 93 -17.06 33.75 5.47
CA GLY A 93 -17.04 33.63 4.01
C GLY A 93 -18.28 34.14 3.27
N GLY A 94 -19.30 34.65 3.97
CA GLY A 94 -20.44 35.39 3.38
C GLY A 94 -21.45 34.56 2.56
N GLY A 95 -21.20 33.28 2.31
CA GLY A 95 -22.17 32.34 1.74
C GLY A 95 -22.55 31.31 2.79
N GLY A 96 -23.82 30.96 2.93
CA GLY A 96 -24.29 29.87 3.79
C GLY A 96 -23.82 28.47 3.37
N GLU A 97 -22.68 28.37 2.70
CA GLU A 97 -22.07 27.13 2.24
C GLU A 97 -21.39 26.39 3.42
N SER A 98 -21.67 25.10 3.55
CA SER A 98 -21.08 24.22 4.57
C SER A 98 -19.70 23.65 4.15
N VAL A 99 -18.94 24.42 3.38
CA VAL A 99 -17.67 24.00 2.75
C VAL A 99 -16.70 25.19 2.63
N LEU A 100 -15.39 24.92 2.65
CA LEU A 100 -14.33 25.94 2.56
C LEU A 100 -13.46 25.76 1.32
N SER A 101 -13.14 26.86 0.63
CA SER A 101 -12.16 26.92 -0.45
C SER A 101 -10.73 27.06 0.10
N PHE A 102 -9.74 26.81 -0.76
CA PHE A 102 -8.33 26.98 -0.42
C PHE A 102 -7.99 28.38 0.12
N SER A 103 -8.64 29.45 -0.37
CA SER A 103 -8.39 30.82 0.08
C SER A 103 -8.58 31.05 1.59
N SER A 104 -9.45 30.26 2.23
CA SER A 104 -9.72 30.34 3.68
C SER A 104 -8.96 29.26 4.48
N PHE A 105 -8.24 28.38 3.79
CA PHE A 105 -7.55 27.25 4.39
C PHE A 105 -6.38 27.64 5.29
N PRO A 106 -5.50 28.62 4.97
CA PRO A 106 -4.37 28.96 5.81
C PRO A 106 -4.79 29.43 7.21
N GLU A 107 -5.81 30.29 7.28
CA GLU A 107 -6.36 30.79 8.55
C GLU A 107 -7.06 29.68 9.34
N LEU A 108 -7.84 28.84 8.66
CA LEU A 108 -8.45 27.65 9.26
C LEU A 108 -7.38 26.75 9.89
N LEU A 109 -6.34 26.45 9.12
CA LEU A 109 -5.23 25.59 9.53
C LEU A 109 -4.54 26.15 10.78
N HIS A 110 -4.20 27.44 10.76
CA HIS A 110 -3.60 28.13 11.90
C HIS A 110 -4.48 28.03 13.15
N GLN A 111 -5.78 28.35 13.05
CA GLN A 111 -6.68 28.31 14.20
C GLN A 111 -6.90 26.89 14.73
N VAL A 112 -6.95 25.88 13.86
CA VAL A 112 -7.03 24.47 14.31
C VAL A 112 -5.76 24.09 15.06
N LEU A 113 -4.58 24.40 14.50
CA LEU A 113 -3.30 24.02 15.10
C LEU A 113 -3.09 24.69 16.45
N VAL A 114 -3.27 26.00 16.56
CA VAL A 114 -3.10 26.75 17.82
C VAL A 114 -3.99 26.21 18.93
N ARG A 115 -5.20 25.74 18.62
CA ARG A 115 -6.18 25.29 19.62
C ARG A 115 -6.09 23.80 19.95
N VAL A 116 -5.39 23.02 19.13
CA VAL A 116 -5.39 21.55 19.23
C VAL A 116 -3.99 20.99 19.53
N ALA A 117 -2.93 21.72 19.17
CA ALA A 117 -1.56 21.39 19.51
C ALA A 117 -1.30 21.47 21.02
N ARG A 118 -0.35 20.67 21.50
CA ARG A 118 0.28 20.94 22.81
C ARG A 118 1.26 22.09 22.64
N GLU A 119 1.56 22.82 23.72
CA GLU A 119 2.58 23.89 23.70
C GLU A 119 3.94 23.39 23.17
N GLU A 120 4.28 22.12 23.45
CA GLU A 120 5.51 21.47 22.98
C GLU A 120 5.50 21.15 21.47
N ASP A 121 4.31 21.00 20.86
CA ASP A 121 4.14 20.74 19.43
C ASP A 121 4.10 22.05 18.62
N ALA A 122 3.98 23.21 19.27
CA ALA A 122 3.85 24.51 18.61
C ALA A 122 5.11 24.93 17.82
N VAL A 123 6.27 24.39 18.20
CA VAL A 123 7.55 24.63 17.54
C VAL A 123 7.58 23.90 16.19
N GLY A 124 7.30 24.65 15.12
CA GLY A 124 7.31 24.15 13.73
C GLY A 124 6.01 24.39 12.95
N PHE A 125 4.91 24.78 13.62
CA PHE A 125 3.69 25.17 12.91
C PHE A 125 3.81 26.51 12.20
N ASP A 126 4.65 27.43 12.68
CA ASP A 126 4.86 28.72 12.01
C ASP A 126 5.48 28.53 10.60
N GLN A 127 6.49 27.65 10.48
CA GLN A 127 7.12 27.32 9.19
C GLN A 127 6.14 26.69 8.19
N LEU A 128 5.22 25.87 8.70
CA LEU A 128 4.14 25.26 7.94
C LEU A 128 3.13 26.32 7.43
N LEU A 129 2.91 27.37 8.20
CA LEU A 129 1.96 28.44 7.89
C LEU A 129 2.51 29.49 6.91
N GLU A 130 3.82 29.49 6.65
CA GLU A 130 4.48 30.42 5.72
C GLU A 130 4.55 29.89 4.26
N GLY A 131 4.38 28.59 4.02
CA GLY A 131 4.52 27.98 2.70
C GLY A 131 3.21 27.78 1.91
N ASP A 132 2.90 28.65 0.95
CA ASP A 132 1.68 28.56 0.10
C ASP A 132 1.59 27.23 -0.68
N GLU A 133 2.68 26.79 -1.31
CA GLU A 133 2.71 25.51 -2.04
C GLU A 133 2.50 24.31 -1.10
N TYR A 134 3.01 24.40 0.11
CA TYR A 134 2.87 23.36 1.11
C TYR A 134 1.41 23.24 1.56
N GLN A 135 0.76 24.37 1.83
CA GLN A 135 -0.65 24.42 2.21
C GLN A 135 -1.56 23.92 1.10
N LYS A 136 -1.25 24.22 -0.18
CA LYS A 136 -2.01 23.68 -1.32
C LYS A 136 -1.96 22.17 -1.37
N LEU A 137 -0.78 21.59 -1.18
CA LEU A 137 -0.60 20.14 -1.21
C LEU A 137 -1.38 19.47 -0.08
N VAL A 138 -1.26 19.99 1.15
CA VAL A 138 -2.02 19.49 2.29
C VAL A 138 -3.53 19.64 2.06
N PHE A 139 -3.98 20.79 1.56
CA PHE A 139 -5.40 20.99 1.24
C PHE A 139 -5.89 19.93 0.23
N GLN A 140 -5.11 19.63 -0.81
CA GLN A 140 -5.47 18.63 -1.82
C GLN A 140 -5.51 17.19 -1.27
N ASP A 141 -4.72 16.88 -0.24
CA ASP A 141 -4.72 15.55 0.40
C ASP A 141 -5.96 15.30 1.27
N PHE A 142 -6.63 16.36 1.76
CA PHE A 142 -7.80 16.25 2.62
C PHE A 142 -9.12 16.69 1.97
N ALA A 143 -9.10 17.69 1.11
CA ALA A 143 -10.27 18.05 0.30
C ALA A 143 -10.46 16.97 -0.76
N ALA A 144 -11.60 16.27 -0.77
CA ALA A 144 -11.90 15.29 -1.79
C ALA A 144 -11.55 15.85 -3.18
N ALA A 145 -10.68 15.13 -3.89
CA ALA A 145 -9.95 15.59 -5.07
C ALA A 145 -10.83 16.15 -6.21
N GLU A 146 -12.14 15.88 -6.16
CA GLU A 146 -13.12 16.28 -7.18
C GLU A 146 -13.83 17.60 -6.87
N ARG A 147 -13.73 18.15 -5.64
CA ARG A 147 -14.51 19.34 -5.24
C ARG A 147 -13.67 20.58 -4.96
N ASN A 148 -12.35 20.46 -4.78
CA ASN A 148 -11.47 21.57 -4.35
C ASN A 148 -12.04 22.36 -3.15
N ARG A 149 -12.77 21.66 -2.28
CA ARG A 149 -13.53 22.21 -1.16
C ARG A 149 -13.42 21.27 0.03
N LEU A 150 -13.19 21.82 1.20
CA LEU A 150 -13.09 21.09 2.47
C LEU A 150 -14.44 21.12 3.19
N SER A 151 -14.97 19.95 3.55
CA SER A 151 -16.16 19.78 4.38
C SER A 151 -15.83 19.72 5.87
N GLU A 152 -16.85 19.84 6.73
CA GLU A 152 -16.67 19.72 8.19
C GLU A 152 -16.05 18.36 8.58
N VAL A 153 -16.42 17.29 7.89
CA VAL A 153 -15.93 15.92 8.13
C VAL A 153 -14.45 15.81 7.75
N GLU A 154 -14.07 16.33 6.58
CA GLU A 154 -12.67 16.35 6.14
C GLU A 154 -11.80 17.22 7.04
N CYS A 155 -12.32 18.37 7.51
CA CYS A 155 -11.65 19.20 8.51
C CYS A 155 -11.45 18.46 9.85
N GLY A 156 -12.45 17.67 10.27
CA GLY A 156 -12.35 16.82 11.46
C GLY A 156 -11.30 15.71 11.30
N ALA A 157 -11.31 15.01 10.17
CA ALA A 157 -10.31 13.98 9.85
C ALA A 157 -8.89 14.58 9.79
N MET A 158 -8.74 15.72 9.12
CA MET A 158 -7.50 16.48 9.04
C MET A 158 -6.97 16.84 10.43
N CYS A 159 -7.80 17.40 11.30
CA CYS A 159 -7.43 17.73 12.67
C CYS A 159 -6.88 16.51 13.44
N LEU A 160 -7.56 15.37 13.36
CA LEU A 160 -7.10 14.16 14.05
C LEU A 160 -5.78 13.62 13.47
N VAL A 161 -5.67 13.54 12.14
CA VAL A 161 -4.45 13.09 11.45
C VAL A 161 -3.26 13.99 11.78
N PHE A 162 -3.46 15.30 11.75
CA PHE A 162 -2.43 16.27 12.09
C PHE A 162 -1.86 16.10 13.48
N THR A 163 -2.73 15.90 14.46
CA THR A 163 -2.28 15.62 15.82
C THR A 163 -1.57 14.29 15.97
N ALA A 164 -1.95 13.28 15.18
CA ALA A 164 -1.28 12.00 15.18
C ALA A 164 0.14 12.13 14.59
N ILE A 165 0.31 12.90 13.51
CA ILE A 165 1.62 13.14 12.92
C ILE A 165 2.51 13.98 13.83
N ALA A 166 1.97 15.02 14.46
CA ALA A 166 2.72 15.82 15.44
C ALA A 166 3.18 14.97 16.64
N ASP A 167 2.29 14.16 17.23
CA ASP A 167 2.65 13.27 18.34
C ASP A 167 3.72 12.23 17.92
N ALA A 168 3.62 11.69 16.70
CA ALA A 168 4.61 10.77 16.14
C ALA A 168 5.96 11.45 15.91
N TYR A 169 5.96 12.66 15.36
CA TYR A 169 7.14 13.49 15.15
C TYR A 169 7.83 13.81 16.47
N THR A 170 7.10 14.39 17.42
CA THR A 170 7.62 14.77 18.74
C THR A 170 8.18 13.55 19.46
N THR A 171 7.50 12.39 19.36
CA THR A 171 7.98 11.11 19.93
C THR A 171 9.29 10.65 19.29
N GLY A 172 9.42 10.71 17.96
CA GLY A 172 10.65 10.36 17.26
C GLY A 172 11.80 11.33 17.56
N ALA A 173 11.51 12.63 17.66
CA ALA A 173 12.49 13.69 17.87
C ALA A 173 12.91 13.90 19.34
N ARG A 174 12.36 13.13 20.30
CA ARG A 174 12.55 13.34 21.77
C ARG A 174 14.01 13.44 22.19
N GLU A 175 14.90 12.73 21.53
CA GLU A 175 16.32 12.70 21.89
C GLU A 175 17.09 13.95 21.41
N ARG A 176 16.56 14.70 20.42
CA ARG A 176 17.31 15.76 19.71
C ARG A 176 16.78 17.19 19.89
N ARG A 177 15.79 17.41 20.76
CA ARG A 177 15.29 18.74 21.20
C ARG A 177 15.32 19.84 20.12
N GLY A 178 14.62 19.63 19.00
CA GLY A 178 14.38 20.67 17.98
C GLY A 178 15.27 20.62 16.72
N LEU A 179 16.08 19.56 16.53
CA LEU A 179 16.94 19.40 15.34
C LEU A 179 16.31 18.63 14.16
N GLY A 180 15.00 18.37 14.17
CA GLY A 180 14.38 17.51 13.15
C GLY A 180 14.48 16.02 13.44
N LEU A 181 13.79 15.21 12.63
CA LEU A 181 13.92 13.75 12.64
C LEU A 181 15.18 13.36 11.86
N SER A 182 16.09 12.66 12.52
CA SER A 182 17.16 11.96 11.82
C SER A 182 16.61 10.78 11.01
N ARG A 183 17.46 10.17 10.18
CA ARG A 183 17.10 8.94 9.43
C ARG A 183 16.52 7.84 10.33
N HIS A 184 17.15 7.61 11.48
CA HIS A 184 16.68 6.61 12.43
C HIS A 184 15.36 7.03 13.12
N ASP A 185 15.24 8.30 13.47
CA ASP A 185 14.05 8.82 14.14
C ASP A 185 12.83 8.84 13.23
N TYR A 186 13.04 9.04 11.92
CA TYR A 186 12.00 8.98 10.91
C TYR A 186 11.34 7.60 10.86
N GLY A 187 12.12 6.52 10.89
CA GLY A 187 11.60 5.14 10.97
C GLY A 187 10.69 4.92 12.19
N ARG A 188 11.13 5.37 13.37
CA ARG A 188 10.34 5.31 14.61
C ARG A 188 9.05 6.12 14.52
N ALA A 189 9.10 7.31 13.91
CA ALA A 189 7.93 8.16 13.73
C ALA A 189 6.90 7.51 12.76
N LEU A 190 7.34 6.92 11.65
CA LEU A 190 6.46 6.16 10.75
C LEU A 190 5.83 4.94 11.42
N GLN A 191 6.60 4.21 12.24
CA GLN A 191 6.07 3.07 13.00
C GLN A 191 4.95 3.50 13.94
N ARG A 192 5.10 4.67 14.59
CA ARG A 192 4.09 5.25 15.48
C ARG A 192 2.81 5.63 14.74
N LEU A 193 2.92 6.12 13.51
CA LEU A 193 1.79 6.34 12.60
C LEU A 193 1.15 5.04 12.10
N GLY A 194 1.77 3.89 12.36
CA GLY A 194 1.27 2.60 11.93
C GLY A 194 1.60 2.26 10.48
N LEU A 195 2.61 2.91 9.90
CA LEU A 195 3.13 2.60 8.57
C LEU A 195 4.04 1.36 8.54
N GLY A 196 4.11 0.64 9.67
CA GLY A 196 4.98 -0.51 9.85
C GLY A 196 6.38 -0.12 10.28
N ASP A 197 7.19 -1.12 10.60
CA ASP A 197 8.61 -0.93 10.87
C ASP A 197 9.35 -0.84 9.53
N VAL A 198 9.22 0.33 8.89
CA VAL A 198 9.84 0.62 7.59
C VAL A 198 11.34 0.44 7.66
N GLU A 199 11.97 0.88 8.75
CA GLU A 199 13.42 0.78 8.91
C GLU A 199 13.87 -0.67 8.97
N ARG A 200 13.10 -1.62 9.51
CA ARG A 200 13.41 -3.07 9.50
C ARG A 200 13.03 -3.79 8.21
N VAL A 201 12.07 -3.24 7.46
CA VAL A 201 11.53 -3.90 6.25
C VAL A 201 12.24 -3.41 5.00
N PHE A 202 12.62 -2.14 4.96
CA PHE A 202 13.31 -1.48 3.87
C PHE A 202 14.61 -0.90 4.40
N HIS A 203 15.72 -1.12 3.67
CA HIS A 203 17.03 -0.61 4.05
C HIS A 203 17.76 -0.05 2.83
N GLY A 204 18.84 0.69 3.10
CA GLY A 204 19.70 1.24 2.05
C GLY A 204 19.00 2.29 1.20
N GLN A 205 19.25 2.26 -0.11
CA GLN A 205 18.98 3.34 -1.05
C GLN A 205 17.50 3.76 -1.15
N LEU A 206 16.54 2.89 -0.85
CA LEU A 206 15.12 3.25 -0.91
C LEU A 206 14.72 4.13 0.28
N VAL A 207 15.18 3.76 1.47
CA VAL A 207 14.97 4.59 2.67
C VAL A 207 15.78 5.88 2.58
N ASP A 208 17.01 5.79 2.07
CA ASP A 208 17.86 6.97 1.82
C ASP A 208 17.23 7.91 0.81
N GLY A 209 16.82 7.43 -0.36
CA GLY A 209 16.19 8.25 -1.39
C GLY A 209 14.86 8.84 -0.95
N VAL A 210 14.07 8.12 -0.14
CA VAL A 210 12.87 8.70 0.48
C VAL A 210 13.23 9.81 1.46
N PHE A 211 14.22 9.57 2.32
CA PHE A 211 14.65 10.55 3.32
C PHE A 211 15.23 11.81 2.66
N GLU A 212 16.14 11.65 1.69
CA GLU A 212 16.74 12.74 0.91
C GLU A 212 15.70 13.54 0.12
N ARG A 213 14.66 12.87 -0.40
CA ARG A 213 13.56 13.55 -1.12
C ARG A 213 12.65 14.35 -0.18
N LEU A 214 12.51 13.90 1.06
CA LEU A 214 11.72 14.57 2.07
C LEU A 214 12.48 15.70 2.78
N ASP A 215 13.80 15.60 2.89
CA ASP A 215 14.70 16.68 3.36
C ASP A 215 14.90 17.73 2.24
N ILE A 216 13.82 18.45 1.95
CA ILE A 216 13.74 19.54 0.96
C ILE A 216 14.76 20.62 1.28
N ASP A 217 14.91 20.94 2.57
CA ASP A 217 15.82 21.99 3.05
C ASP A 217 17.29 21.52 3.11
N ARG A 218 17.56 20.24 2.83
CA ARG A 218 18.90 19.61 2.80
C ARG A 218 19.67 19.78 4.11
N THR A 219 18.97 19.71 5.22
CA THR A 219 19.54 19.87 6.57
C THR A 219 20.04 18.55 7.16
N SER A 220 19.91 17.45 6.40
CA SER A 220 20.11 16.07 6.85
C SER A 220 19.16 15.63 7.96
N ASN A 221 18.08 16.39 8.19
CA ASN A 221 17.01 16.08 9.13
C ASN A 221 15.67 16.46 8.52
N ILE A 222 14.63 15.70 8.81
CA ILE A 222 13.26 15.99 8.36
C ILE A 222 12.59 16.90 9.41
N SER A 223 12.23 18.11 9.00
CA SER A 223 11.44 19.07 9.78
C SER A 223 9.99 18.60 9.98
N LEU A 224 9.25 19.22 10.90
CA LEU A 224 7.84 18.87 11.11
C LEU A 224 6.99 19.09 9.85
N PRO A 225 7.14 20.21 9.10
CA PRO A 225 6.50 20.36 7.80
C PRO A 225 6.90 19.21 6.85
N GLU A 226 8.17 18.95 6.62
CA GLU A 226 8.56 17.87 5.68
C GLU A 226 7.96 16.50 6.08
N PHE A 227 7.93 16.20 7.37
CA PHE A 227 7.33 14.97 7.89
C PHE A 227 5.82 14.92 7.67
N TRP A 228 5.10 16.03 7.87
CA TRP A 228 3.65 16.09 7.63
C TRP A 228 3.31 15.75 6.19
N LEU A 229 4.02 16.34 5.23
CA LEU A 229 3.73 16.18 3.81
C LEU A 229 4.02 14.75 3.38
N GLY A 230 5.17 14.22 3.82
CA GLY A 230 5.52 12.82 3.58
C GLY A 230 4.48 11.86 4.18
N ALA A 231 4.09 12.09 5.44
CA ALA A 231 3.13 11.26 6.14
C ALA A 231 1.72 11.33 5.53
N ALA A 232 1.23 12.51 5.16
CA ALA A 232 -0.07 12.69 4.52
C ALA A 232 -0.11 11.95 3.16
N ARG A 233 0.91 12.13 2.32
CA ARG A 233 1.04 11.43 1.04
C ARG A 233 1.19 9.92 1.18
N LEU A 234 1.86 9.44 2.23
CA LEU A 234 1.95 8.01 2.56
C LEU A 234 0.61 7.43 2.99
N MET A 235 -0.17 8.18 3.77
CA MET A 235 -1.48 7.76 4.27
C MET A 235 -2.56 7.83 3.18
N HIS A 236 -2.48 8.80 2.27
CA HIS A 236 -3.41 8.95 1.17
C HIS A 236 -2.70 9.53 -0.06
N PRO A 237 -2.16 8.68 -0.96
CA PRO A 237 -1.42 9.15 -2.12
C PRO A 237 -2.37 9.63 -3.23
N VAL A 238 -2.95 10.83 -3.07
CA VAL A 238 -3.93 11.41 -4.02
C VAL A 238 -3.38 11.42 -5.45
N GLU A 239 -2.10 11.73 -5.61
CA GLU A 239 -1.45 11.80 -6.91
C GLU A 239 -1.40 10.43 -7.62
N HIS A 240 -1.29 9.33 -6.89
CA HIS A 240 -1.38 7.99 -7.48
C HIS A 240 -2.77 7.74 -8.05
N GLY A 241 -3.82 8.14 -7.32
CA GLY A 241 -5.19 8.08 -7.82
C GLY A 241 -5.40 8.96 -9.06
N ARG A 242 -4.87 10.19 -9.06
CA ARG A 242 -4.92 11.08 -10.23
C ARG A 242 -4.21 10.48 -11.45
N ARG A 243 -3.01 9.93 -11.28
CA ARG A 243 -2.26 9.27 -12.36
C ARG A 243 -3.01 8.09 -12.95
N LEU A 244 -3.65 7.28 -12.11
CA LEU A 244 -4.51 6.19 -12.58
C LEU A 244 -5.72 6.72 -13.38
N LYS A 245 -6.37 7.79 -12.90
CA LYS A 245 -7.49 8.47 -13.57
C LYS A 245 -7.13 9.07 -14.94
N CYS A 246 -5.85 9.41 -15.15
CA CYS A 246 -5.34 9.90 -16.43
C CYS A 246 -5.10 8.79 -17.47
N LEU A 247 -5.19 7.51 -17.10
CA LEU A 247 -5.03 6.42 -18.06
C LEU A 247 -6.25 6.35 -18.99
N PRO A 248 -6.07 6.16 -20.31
CA PRO A 248 -7.17 6.21 -21.27
C PRO A 248 -8.32 5.24 -21.01
N SER A 249 -8.05 4.12 -20.33
CA SER A 249 -9.06 3.11 -19.99
C SER A 249 -9.51 3.17 -18.53
N TRP A 250 -9.34 4.28 -17.81
CA TRP A 250 -9.93 4.45 -16.49
C TRP A 250 -11.47 4.55 -16.57
N PRO A 251 -12.26 3.98 -15.62
CA PRO A 251 -11.88 3.20 -14.42
C PRO A 251 -11.68 1.69 -14.65
N GLY A 252 -11.62 1.25 -15.89
CA GLY A 252 -11.51 -0.14 -16.32
C GLY A 252 -11.92 -0.20 -17.80
N TRP A 253 -11.75 -1.34 -18.48
CA TRP A 253 -12.14 -1.36 -19.90
C TRP A 253 -13.64 -1.02 -20.02
N PRO A 254 -13.99 0.10 -20.68
CA PRO A 254 -15.33 0.69 -20.62
C PRO A 254 -16.40 -0.14 -21.36
N GLU A 255 -16.01 -1.28 -21.92
CA GLU A 255 -16.75 -2.03 -22.92
C GLU A 255 -17.22 -3.40 -22.45
N PHE A 256 -16.73 -3.96 -21.35
CA PHE A 256 -17.25 -5.26 -20.90
C PHE A 256 -18.61 -5.07 -20.22
N ARG A 257 -19.68 -5.36 -20.97
CA ARG A 257 -21.06 -5.24 -20.49
C ARG A 257 -21.48 -6.44 -19.65
N ASP A 258 -20.76 -7.55 -19.82
CA ASP A 258 -20.99 -8.82 -19.14
C ASP A 258 -19.70 -9.63 -18.98
N ALA A 259 -19.85 -10.81 -18.37
CA ALA A 259 -18.78 -11.78 -18.14
C ALA A 259 -18.14 -12.32 -19.43
N GLU A 260 -18.89 -12.39 -20.53
CA GLU A 260 -18.42 -12.96 -21.79
C GLU A 260 -17.46 -12.01 -22.50
N ASP A 261 -17.74 -10.70 -22.48
CA ASP A 261 -16.83 -9.66 -22.95
C ASP A 261 -15.50 -9.67 -22.18
N LEU A 262 -15.57 -9.79 -20.84
CA LEU A 262 -14.39 -9.88 -20.00
C LEU A 262 -13.57 -11.13 -20.35
N ALA A 263 -14.22 -12.29 -20.49
CA ALA A 263 -13.57 -13.53 -20.90
C ALA A 263 -12.89 -13.40 -22.28
N ARG A 264 -13.56 -12.80 -23.28
CA ARG A 264 -12.96 -12.52 -24.60
C ARG A 264 -11.71 -11.65 -24.51
N ARG A 265 -11.73 -10.58 -23.69
CA ARG A 265 -10.57 -9.70 -23.54
C ARG A 265 -9.43 -10.41 -22.81
N ILE A 266 -9.73 -11.18 -21.77
CA ILE A 266 -8.73 -11.99 -21.05
C ILE A 266 -8.11 -13.04 -21.98
N THR A 267 -8.91 -13.75 -22.78
CA THR A 267 -8.40 -14.74 -23.75
C THR A 267 -7.52 -14.13 -24.85
N SER A 268 -7.68 -12.83 -25.13
CA SER A 268 -6.80 -12.09 -26.05
C SER A 268 -5.40 -11.82 -25.49
N LEU A 269 -5.21 -11.95 -24.17
CA LEU A 269 -3.91 -11.80 -23.55
C LEU A 269 -2.98 -12.93 -24.00
N CYS A 270 -1.74 -12.58 -24.27
CA CYS A 270 -0.74 -13.55 -24.69
C CYS A 270 0.53 -13.47 -23.85
N THR A 271 1.38 -14.50 -24.01
CA THR A 271 2.62 -14.62 -23.24
C THR A 271 3.44 -13.35 -23.35
N GLY A 272 3.95 -12.87 -22.21
CA GLY A 272 4.75 -11.65 -22.10
C GLY A 272 3.95 -10.38 -21.81
N ASP A 273 2.62 -10.40 -21.89
CA ASP A 273 1.82 -9.27 -21.40
C ASP A 273 2.03 -9.11 -19.88
N VAL A 274 2.19 -7.88 -19.41
CA VAL A 274 2.47 -7.61 -17.99
C VAL A 274 1.20 -7.19 -17.30
N VAL A 275 0.87 -7.86 -16.19
CA VAL A 275 -0.20 -7.45 -15.28
C VAL A 275 0.41 -6.60 -14.18
N LEU A 276 -0.15 -5.40 -14.00
CA LEU A 276 0.20 -4.48 -12.93
C LEU A 276 -0.96 -4.40 -11.95
N THR A 277 -0.65 -4.42 -10.66
CA THR A 277 -1.67 -4.29 -9.63
C THR A 277 -1.29 -3.24 -8.59
N SER A 278 -2.32 -2.58 -8.08
CA SER A 278 -2.22 -1.64 -6.97
C SER A 278 -2.98 -2.21 -5.78
N HIS A 279 -2.26 -2.38 -4.67
CA HIS A 279 -2.80 -2.67 -3.35
C HIS A 279 -2.71 -1.46 -2.43
N GLU A 280 -3.82 -1.10 -1.78
CA GLU A 280 -3.84 0.04 -0.84
C GLU A 280 -4.03 -0.38 0.61
N GLU A 281 -4.27 -1.66 0.94
CA GLU A 281 -4.65 -2.01 2.32
C GLU A 281 -3.46 -2.27 3.25
N HIS A 282 -2.26 -2.50 2.71
CA HIS A 282 -1.09 -2.87 3.50
C HIS A 282 -0.09 -1.70 3.64
N PRO A 283 0.28 -1.27 4.87
CA PRO A 283 1.12 -0.08 5.07
C PRO A 283 2.51 -0.16 4.42
N VAL A 284 3.16 -1.33 4.47
CA VAL A 284 4.46 -1.58 3.80
C VAL A 284 4.34 -1.38 2.29
N VAL A 285 3.18 -1.73 1.71
CA VAL A 285 2.95 -1.61 0.27
C VAL A 285 2.73 -0.15 -0.13
N ARG A 286 2.04 0.64 0.70
CA ARG A 286 1.94 2.10 0.51
C ARG A 286 3.30 2.78 0.60
N TYR A 287 4.16 2.34 1.52
CA TYR A 287 5.52 2.85 1.58
C TYR A 287 6.30 2.56 0.29
N LEU A 288 6.19 1.35 -0.26
CA LEU A 288 6.81 1.01 -1.54
C LEU A 288 6.30 1.90 -2.68
N GLN A 289 4.98 2.08 -2.80
CA GLN A 289 4.37 2.99 -3.79
C GLN A 289 4.89 4.41 -3.65
N PHE A 290 4.93 4.94 -2.43
CA PHE A 290 5.43 6.27 -2.15
C PHE A 290 6.92 6.39 -2.48
N ALA A 291 7.73 5.41 -2.09
CA ALA A 291 9.17 5.43 -2.31
C ALA A 291 9.49 5.44 -3.81
N LEU A 292 8.80 4.59 -4.57
CA LEU A 292 8.94 4.47 -6.02
C LEU A 292 8.15 5.52 -6.83
N ASP A 293 7.37 6.38 -6.16
CA ASP A 293 6.47 7.36 -6.78
C ASP A 293 5.60 6.74 -7.89
N THR A 294 4.89 5.66 -7.57
CA THR A 294 4.08 4.91 -8.53
C THR A 294 2.85 4.30 -7.87
N PRO A 295 1.69 4.26 -8.56
CA PRO A 295 0.54 3.50 -8.07
C PRO A 295 0.79 1.98 -8.09
N TRP A 296 1.76 1.49 -8.85
CA TRP A 296 1.95 0.05 -9.07
C TRP A 296 2.93 -0.55 -8.07
N ASN A 297 2.47 -1.50 -7.26
CA ASN A 297 3.32 -2.14 -6.24
C ASN A 297 3.57 -3.62 -6.47
N HIS A 298 2.99 -4.17 -7.52
CA HIS A 298 3.17 -5.56 -7.88
C HIS A 298 3.04 -5.75 -9.39
N ALA A 299 3.90 -6.60 -9.93
CA ALA A 299 3.95 -6.96 -11.35
C ALA A 299 3.98 -8.48 -11.52
N ALA A 300 3.28 -8.96 -12.53
CA ALA A 300 3.22 -10.36 -12.92
C ALA A 300 3.20 -10.47 -14.43
N VAL A 301 3.50 -11.64 -14.98
CA VAL A 301 3.52 -11.85 -16.44
C VAL A 301 2.49 -12.89 -16.84
N VAL A 302 1.74 -12.59 -17.89
CA VAL A 302 0.85 -13.55 -18.54
C VAL A 302 1.71 -14.60 -19.22
N VAL A 303 1.38 -15.86 -18.97
CA VAL A 303 1.94 -16.99 -19.71
C VAL A 303 0.79 -17.84 -20.25
N ARG A 304 0.84 -18.17 -21.54
CA ARG A 304 -0.12 -19.13 -22.10
C ARG A 304 0.21 -20.51 -21.55
N ARG A 305 -0.86 -21.27 -21.30
CA ARG A 305 -0.77 -22.59 -20.70
C ARG A 305 0.22 -23.49 -21.45
N CYS A 306 1.06 -24.15 -20.66
CA CYS A 306 1.87 -25.29 -21.08
C CYS A 306 1.77 -26.38 -19.99
N PRO A 307 1.80 -27.67 -20.34
CA PRO A 307 1.76 -28.74 -19.35
C PRO A 307 2.98 -28.68 -18.44
N LEU A 308 2.76 -28.77 -17.14
CA LEU A 308 3.81 -28.75 -16.12
C LEU A 308 3.66 -29.97 -15.20
N SER A 309 4.70 -30.79 -15.10
CA SER A 309 4.70 -32.03 -14.31
C SER A 309 5.28 -31.83 -12.90
N GLY A 310 5.13 -32.80 -12.00
CA GLY A 310 5.78 -32.82 -10.68
C GLY A 310 4.82 -32.70 -9.50
N VAL A 311 5.36 -32.43 -8.30
CA VAL A 311 4.58 -32.44 -7.05
C VAL A 311 4.50 -31.05 -6.43
N ALA A 312 3.27 -30.64 -6.08
CA ALA A 312 2.98 -29.39 -5.41
C ALA A 312 3.86 -29.13 -4.19
N ASN A 313 4.44 -27.93 -4.13
CA ASN A 313 5.29 -27.45 -3.04
C ASN A 313 6.56 -28.28 -2.75
N GLN A 314 6.90 -29.32 -3.53
CA GLN A 314 8.06 -30.17 -3.24
C GLN A 314 9.38 -29.37 -3.25
N LYS A 315 9.63 -28.63 -4.33
CA LYS A 315 10.81 -27.74 -4.43
C LYS A 315 10.83 -26.71 -3.30
N THR A 316 9.68 -26.10 -3.00
CA THR A 316 9.54 -25.11 -1.91
C THR A 316 9.89 -25.73 -0.56
N HIS A 317 9.40 -26.93 -0.26
CA HIS A 317 9.74 -27.66 0.96
C HIS A 317 11.23 -27.97 1.04
N ASP A 318 11.84 -28.41 -0.06
CA ASP A 318 13.26 -28.74 -0.10
C ASP A 318 14.12 -27.49 0.12
N LEU A 319 13.74 -26.35 -0.46
CA LEU A 319 14.40 -25.05 -0.21
C LEU A 319 14.23 -24.59 1.24
N LEU A 320 13.02 -24.68 1.81
CA LEU A 320 12.79 -24.28 3.20
C LEU A 320 13.53 -25.18 4.19
N ARG A 321 13.69 -26.48 3.89
CA ARG A 321 14.53 -27.39 4.70
C ARG A 321 16.00 -26.96 4.70
N ARG A 322 16.52 -26.49 3.56
CA ARG A 322 17.88 -25.93 3.44
C ARG A 322 18.01 -24.55 4.10
N CYS A 323 16.93 -23.76 4.07
CA CYS A 323 16.88 -22.40 4.61
C CYS A 323 15.84 -22.27 5.74
N PRO A 324 16.04 -22.93 6.90
CA PRO A 324 14.98 -23.11 7.89
C PRO A 324 14.48 -21.81 8.53
N PHE A 325 15.30 -20.76 8.55
CA PHE A 325 14.93 -19.43 9.03
C PHE A 325 13.76 -18.81 8.22
N ARG A 326 13.54 -19.25 6.98
CA ARG A 326 12.48 -18.76 6.08
C ARG A 326 11.12 -19.42 6.32
N PHE A 327 11.06 -20.56 7.02
CA PHE A 327 9.81 -21.27 7.30
C PHE A 327 8.75 -20.39 7.99
N LYS A 328 9.18 -19.52 8.92
CA LYS A 328 8.25 -18.69 9.71
C LYS A 328 7.52 -17.64 8.89
N ARG A 329 8.07 -17.23 7.74
CA ARG A 329 7.56 -16.13 6.92
C ARG A 329 6.92 -16.62 5.61
N HIS A 330 7.17 -17.86 5.22
CA HIS A 330 6.64 -18.43 4.00
C HIS A 330 5.20 -18.92 4.16
N ARG A 331 4.37 -18.66 3.16
CA ARG A 331 3.04 -19.26 3.05
C ARG A 331 3.07 -20.32 1.96
N PHE A 332 2.73 -21.55 2.28
CA PHE A 332 2.66 -22.57 1.22
C PHE A 332 1.53 -22.25 0.25
N CYS A 333 1.75 -22.61 -1.00
CA CYS A 333 0.74 -22.50 -2.04
C CYS A 333 -0.56 -23.11 -1.58
N THR A 334 -1.65 -22.37 -1.77
CA THR A 334 -2.98 -22.95 -1.62
C THR A 334 -3.39 -23.63 -2.93
N PRO A 335 -3.65 -24.96 -2.92
CA PRO A 335 -3.94 -25.74 -4.13
C PRO A 335 -5.30 -25.41 -4.77
N GLY A 336 -5.95 -24.31 -4.35
CA GLY A 336 -7.21 -23.86 -4.91
C GLY A 336 -7.03 -23.56 -6.39
N TYR A 337 -6.33 -22.49 -6.74
CA TYR A 337 -6.27 -21.98 -8.12
C TYR A 337 -4.85 -21.91 -8.70
N CYS A 338 -3.90 -22.56 -8.02
CA CYS A 338 -2.56 -22.75 -8.54
C CYS A 338 -2.54 -23.83 -9.62
N ARG A 339 -1.86 -23.51 -10.72
CA ARG A 339 -1.72 -24.35 -11.92
C ARG A 339 -0.29 -24.84 -12.10
N CYS A 340 0.55 -24.70 -11.08
CA CYS A 340 1.95 -25.13 -11.13
C CYS A 340 2.12 -26.60 -11.54
N PHE A 341 1.13 -27.45 -11.37
CA PHE A 341 1.20 -28.91 -11.62
C PHE A 341 -0.03 -29.41 -12.38
N ASP A 342 -0.65 -28.53 -13.16
CA ASP A 342 -1.87 -28.85 -13.88
C ASP A 342 -1.55 -29.30 -15.32
N GLU A 343 -1.66 -30.60 -15.56
CA GLU A 343 -1.37 -31.23 -16.85
C GLU A 343 -2.54 -31.10 -17.84
N GLU A 344 -3.79 -30.96 -17.37
CA GLU A 344 -4.98 -31.07 -18.22
C GLU A 344 -5.57 -29.71 -18.63
N PRO A 345 -5.69 -29.42 -19.94
CA PRO A 345 -6.25 -28.15 -20.41
C PRO A 345 -7.68 -27.93 -19.92
N GLY A 346 -8.07 -26.67 -19.74
CA GLY A 346 -9.42 -26.30 -19.35
C GLY A 346 -9.48 -25.23 -18.27
N ASP A 347 -10.69 -24.69 -18.10
CA ASP A 347 -11.00 -23.68 -17.09
C ASP A 347 -10.80 -24.22 -15.68
N PHE A 348 -10.68 -23.30 -14.72
CA PHE A 348 -10.70 -23.70 -13.32
C PHE A 348 -12.11 -24.18 -12.98
N PHE A 349 -12.22 -25.35 -12.34
CA PHE A 349 -13.51 -25.99 -12.09
C PHE A 349 -14.49 -25.08 -11.34
N TRP A 350 -13.99 -24.19 -10.49
CA TRP A 350 -14.82 -23.23 -9.73
C TRP A 350 -14.89 -21.83 -10.36
N SER A 351 -14.28 -21.62 -11.53
CA SER A 351 -14.31 -20.34 -12.24
C SER A 351 -15.72 -20.03 -12.74
N LYS A 352 -16.16 -18.79 -12.55
CA LYS A 352 -17.41 -18.26 -13.13
C LYS A 352 -17.21 -17.72 -14.54
N LEU A 353 -15.98 -17.36 -14.91
CA LEU A 353 -15.64 -17.06 -16.30
C LEU A 353 -15.08 -18.31 -16.98
N HIS A 354 -15.77 -18.74 -18.03
CA HIS A 354 -15.37 -19.89 -18.84
C HIS A 354 -14.62 -19.45 -20.11
N GLY A 355 -13.85 -20.37 -20.69
CA GLY A 355 -13.05 -20.17 -21.89
C GLY A 355 -11.69 -19.48 -21.64
N THR A 356 -11.32 -19.22 -20.39
CA THR A 356 -10.12 -18.47 -20.00
C THR A 356 -8.99 -19.36 -19.47
N GLY A 357 -9.20 -20.67 -19.34
CA GLY A 357 -8.28 -21.64 -18.74
C GLY A 357 -6.94 -21.83 -19.44
N ASP A 358 -6.71 -21.19 -20.59
CA ASP A 358 -5.41 -21.16 -21.27
C ASP A 358 -4.55 -19.93 -20.89
N VAL A 359 -5.10 -19.01 -20.10
CA VAL A 359 -4.45 -17.77 -19.69
C VAL A 359 -4.03 -17.89 -18.23
N MET A 360 -2.72 -18.00 -18.02
CA MET A 360 -2.15 -18.12 -16.69
C MET A 360 -1.37 -16.88 -16.31
N LEU A 361 -1.15 -16.73 -15.01
CA LEU A 361 -0.37 -15.66 -14.42
C LEU A 361 0.84 -16.25 -13.70
N LEU A 362 2.04 -15.93 -14.18
CA LEU A 362 3.28 -16.20 -13.45
C LEU A 362 3.55 -15.03 -12.51
N GLU A 363 3.58 -15.31 -11.21
CA GLU A 363 3.62 -14.31 -10.14
C GLU A 363 4.58 -14.75 -9.03
N CYS A 364 5.30 -13.80 -8.42
CA CYS A 364 6.04 -14.04 -7.18
C CYS A 364 5.39 -13.27 -6.01
N THR A 365 4.77 -13.99 -5.07
CA THR A 365 4.09 -13.41 -3.91
C THR A 365 4.70 -13.92 -2.61
N GLY A 366 4.20 -13.52 -1.44
CA GLY A 366 4.61 -14.16 -0.17
C GLY A 366 4.45 -15.69 -0.13
N GLU A 367 3.72 -16.28 -1.08
CA GLU A 367 3.61 -17.74 -1.26
C GLU A 367 4.74 -18.36 -2.09
N GLY A 368 5.65 -17.56 -2.65
CA GLY A 368 6.70 -17.96 -3.59
C GLY A 368 6.33 -17.69 -5.04
N VAL A 369 7.10 -18.27 -5.95
CA VAL A 369 6.87 -18.19 -7.40
C VAL A 369 5.87 -19.25 -7.83
N HIS A 370 4.76 -18.84 -8.41
CA HIS A 370 3.69 -19.73 -8.84
C HIS A 370 3.09 -19.32 -10.17
N VAL A 371 2.45 -20.29 -10.81
CA VAL A 371 1.60 -20.11 -11.98
C VAL A 371 0.15 -20.27 -11.50
N TYR A 372 -0.66 -19.24 -11.66
CA TYR A 372 -2.06 -19.23 -11.27
C TYR A 372 -2.98 -19.16 -12.48
N ASP A 373 -4.21 -19.64 -12.32
CA ASP A 373 -5.31 -19.25 -13.21
C ASP A 373 -5.53 -17.73 -13.09
N LEU A 374 -5.40 -16.99 -14.19
CA LEU A 374 -5.42 -15.52 -14.16
C LEU A 374 -6.75 -15.00 -13.63
N VAL A 375 -7.86 -15.55 -14.11
CA VAL A 375 -9.21 -15.10 -13.72
C VAL A 375 -9.41 -15.33 -12.24
N GLN A 376 -9.17 -16.56 -11.81
CA GLN A 376 -9.41 -16.91 -10.42
C GLN A 376 -8.52 -16.09 -9.48
N ARG A 377 -7.26 -15.84 -9.86
CA ARG A 377 -6.31 -15.08 -9.05
C ARG A 377 -6.69 -13.61 -8.89
N LEU A 378 -7.11 -12.95 -9.98
CA LEU A 378 -7.32 -11.51 -10.01
C LEU A 378 -8.76 -11.08 -9.75
N PHE A 379 -9.75 -11.91 -10.10
CA PHE A 379 -11.16 -11.52 -10.09
C PHE A 379 -12.04 -12.37 -9.16
N GLU A 380 -11.73 -13.64 -8.92
CA GLU A 380 -12.67 -14.52 -8.19
C GLU A 380 -12.19 -15.00 -6.81
N ALA A 381 -10.88 -14.93 -6.55
CA ALA A 381 -10.30 -15.25 -5.25
C ALA A 381 -10.87 -14.30 -4.19
N PRO A 382 -11.24 -14.82 -3.00
CA PRO A 382 -11.82 -14.02 -1.94
C PRO A 382 -10.77 -13.10 -1.35
N ALA A 383 -10.67 -11.89 -1.90
CA ALA A 383 -10.51 -10.64 -1.16
C ALA A 383 -10.31 -9.46 -2.12
N GLY A 384 -11.03 -8.37 -1.85
CA GLY A 384 -10.88 -7.09 -2.51
C GLY A 384 -9.56 -6.39 -2.17
N HIS A 385 -8.41 -7.05 -2.29
CA HIS A 385 -7.10 -6.48 -1.94
C HIS A 385 -6.58 -5.47 -2.96
N TYR A 386 -7.06 -5.52 -4.20
CA TYR A 386 -6.64 -4.62 -5.26
C TYR A 386 -7.51 -3.35 -5.26
N SER A 387 -6.88 -2.18 -5.39
CA SER A 387 -7.57 -0.93 -5.73
C SER A 387 -7.68 -0.75 -7.26
N ALA A 388 -6.70 -1.26 -8.00
CA ALA A 388 -6.70 -1.29 -9.46
C ALA A 388 -5.89 -2.49 -10.02
N ILE A 389 -6.32 -2.97 -11.19
CA ILE A 389 -5.66 -3.99 -12.01
C ILE A 389 -5.50 -3.41 -13.41
N ALA A 390 -4.29 -3.47 -13.95
CA ALA A 390 -3.98 -3.04 -15.30
C ALA A 390 -3.14 -4.07 -16.05
N VAL A 391 -3.15 -3.96 -17.37
CA VAL A 391 -2.34 -4.76 -18.28
C VAL A 391 -1.53 -3.81 -19.15
N ARG A 392 -0.30 -4.21 -19.44
CA ARG A 392 0.50 -3.63 -20.51
C ARG A 392 0.88 -4.72 -21.51
N ARG A 393 0.35 -4.60 -22.73
CA ARG A 393 0.54 -5.60 -23.78
C ARG A 393 1.94 -5.54 -24.36
N LEU A 394 2.48 -6.71 -24.69
CA LEU A 394 3.75 -6.86 -25.38
C LEU A 394 3.51 -7.09 -26.88
N GLY A 395 3.78 -6.06 -27.67
CA GLY A 395 3.66 -6.09 -29.12
C GLY A 395 4.93 -6.59 -29.82
N LYS A 396 4.74 -7.26 -30.97
CA LYS A 396 5.82 -7.67 -31.91
C LYS A 396 6.93 -8.52 -31.28
N ALA A 397 6.65 -9.21 -30.17
CA ALA A 397 7.62 -10.02 -29.46
C ALA A 397 7.96 -11.31 -30.22
N ALA A 398 9.19 -11.41 -30.72
CA ALA A 398 9.70 -12.63 -31.36
C ALA A 398 9.75 -13.79 -30.34
N GLY A 399 9.31 -14.98 -30.74
CA GLY A 399 9.36 -16.18 -29.89
C GLY A 399 8.34 -16.22 -28.75
N ARG A 400 7.36 -15.29 -28.70
CA ARG A 400 6.34 -15.27 -27.63
C ARG A 400 5.49 -16.55 -27.54
N ASP A 401 5.31 -17.22 -28.68
CA ASP A 401 4.53 -18.46 -28.79
C ASP A 401 5.40 -19.71 -28.65
N ASP A 402 6.70 -19.57 -28.35
CA ASP A 402 7.59 -20.69 -28.08
C ASP A 402 7.27 -21.31 -26.70
N ARG A 403 6.33 -22.26 -26.73
CA ARG A 403 5.85 -22.95 -25.52
C ARG A 403 6.95 -23.71 -24.80
N GLU A 404 7.95 -24.21 -25.52
CA GLU A 404 9.04 -24.97 -24.93
C GLU A 404 9.99 -24.04 -24.16
N LEU A 405 10.34 -22.90 -24.76
CA LEU A 405 11.16 -21.90 -24.10
C LEU A 405 10.48 -21.35 -22.83
N VAL A 406 9.16 -21.13 -22.88
CA VAL A 406 8.35 -20.74 -21.72
C VAL A 406 8.35 -21.84 -20.66
N ARG A 407 8.09 -23.09 -21.04
CA ARG A 407 8.06 -24.25 -20.14
C ARG A 407 9.38 -24.41 -19.38
N ILE A 408 10.51 -24.30 -20.07
CA ILE A 408 11.85 -24.36 -19.48
C ILE A 408 12.01 -23.32 -18.36
N PHE A 409 11.57 -22.08 -18.61
CA PHE A 409 11.64 -21.04 -17.59
C PHE A 409 10.73 -21.34 -16.40
N LEU A 410 9.47 -21.72 -16.67
CA LEU A 410 8.50 -22.03 -15.63
C LEU A 410 8.98 -23.17 -14.72
N GLU A 411 9.57 -24.22 -15.28
CA GLU A 411 10.16 -25.32 -14.51
C GLU A 411 11.33 -24.88 -13.64
N LYS A 412 12.15 -23.97 -14.15
CA LYS A 412 13.28 -23.40 -13.41
C LYS A 412 12.79 -22.60 -12.20
N VAL A 413 11.77 -21.76 -12.35
CA VAL A 413 11.41 -20.75 -11.32
C VAL A 413 10.25 -21.15 -10.41
N ARG A 414 9.27 -21.94 -10.87
CA ARG A 414 8.10 -22.30 -10.05
C ARG A 414 8.53 -22.99 -8.75
N GLY A 415 7.85 -22.70 -7.65
CA GLY A 415 8.18 -23.20 -6.32
C GLY A 415 9.41 -22.57 -5.66
N SER A 416 10.10 -21.63 -6.32
CA SER A 416 11.14 -20.81 -5.68
C SER A 416 10.54 -19.93 -4.59
N LEU A 417 11.39 -19.50 -3.65
CA LEU A 417 10.98 -18.68 -2.52
C LEU A 417 10.80 -17.21 -2.94
N TYR A 418 9.87 -16.54 -2.27
CA TYR A 418 9.77 -15.09 -2.36
C TYR A 418 10.78 -14.42 -1.45
N SER A 419 11.35 -13.32 -1.94
CA SER A 419 12.32 -12.58 -1.16
C SER A 419 11.62 -11.89 -0.01
N THR A 420 11.92 -12.36 1.20
CA THR A 420 11.52 -11.71 2.47
C THR A 420 12.75 -11.28 3.27
N ASP A 421 13.93 -11.38 2.63
CA ASP A 421 15.21 -11.06 3.24
C ASP A 421 15.53 -9.59 3.02
N GLU A 422 15.91 -8.95 4.12
CA GLU A 422 16.27 -7.55 4.22
C GLU A 422 17.46 -7.20 3.30
N PHE A 423 18.42 -8.13 3.19
CA PHE A 423 19.62 -7.98 2.35
C PHE A 423 19.31 -8.08 0.86
N GLU A 424 18.42 -8.99 0.46
CA GLU A 424 18.03 -9.18 -0.95
C GLU A 424 17.25 -7.97 -1.48
N LEU A 425 16.38 -7.39 -0.65
CA LEU A 425 15.66 -6.16 -1.00
C LEU A 425 16.63 -4.99 -1.14
N ARG A 426 17.60 -4.89 -0.24
CA ARG A 426 18.67 -3.87 -0.32
C ARG A 426 19.47 -4.00 -1.62
N GLU A 427 19.84 -5.21 -2.06
CA GLU A 427 20.58 -5.41 -3.32
C GLU A 427 19.76 -5.05 -4.56
N ALA A 428 18.48 -5.41 -4.62
CA ALA A 428 17.59 -5.05 -5.73
C ALA A 428 17.47 -3.53 -5.90
N ILE A 429 17.49 -2.81 -4.79
CA ILE A 429 17.39 -1.35 -4.75
C ILE A 429 18.77 -0.70 -5.02
N ALA A 430 19.89 -1.30 -4.58
CA ALA A 430 21.22 -0.67 -4.55
C ALA A 430 21.91 -0.40 -5.91
N PHE A 431 21.36 -0.89 -7.02
CA PHE A 431 22.05 -0.99 -8.32
C PHE A 431 22.33 0.36 -9.01
N GLU A 432 21.72 1.47 -8.58
CA GLU A 432 21.80 2.75 -9.31
C GLU A 432 23.11 3.53 -9.17
N GLN A 433 23.92 3.31 -8.12
CA GLN A 433 25.05 4.20 -7.82
C GLN A 433 26.45 3.61 -7.99
N ASN A 434 26.56 2.29 -8.19
CA ASN A 434 27.84 1.66 -8.48
C ASN A 434 27.76 0.88 -9.79
N ARG A 435 28.36 1.43 -10.86
CA ARG A 435 28.80 0.66 -12.05
C ARG A 435 29.88 -0.39 -11.70
N ALA A 436 30.18 -0.60 -10.43
CA ALA A 436 30.98 -1.73 -10.01
C ALA A 436 30.12 -2.99 -10.15
N PRO A 437 30.64 -4.07 -10.74
CA PRO A 437 29.93 -5.34 -10.74
C PRO A 437 29.55 -5.65 -9.29
N ALA A 438 28.27 -5.95 -9.06
CA ALA A 438 27.82 -6.44 -7.76
C ALA A 438 28.83 -7.50 -7.29
N PRO A 439 29.31 -7.45 -6.04
CA PRO A 439 30.16 -8.51 -5.52
C PRO A 439 29.46 -9.81 -5.85
N GLN A 440 30.15 -10.69 -6.60
CA GLN A 440 29.59 -11.99 -6.95
C GLN A 440 29.10 -12.59 -5.63
N PRO A 441 27.81 -12.95 -5.51
CA PRO A 441 27.37 -13.57 -4.29
C PRO A 441 28.29 -14.76 -4.06
N GLU A 442 28.99 -14.76 -2.92
CA GLU A 442 29.62 -15.97 -2.40
C GLU A 442 28.58 -17.07 -2.57
N ILE A 443 29.01 -18.20 -3.13
CA ILE A 443 28.23 -19.33 -3.64
C ILE A 443 27.20 -19.81 -2.59
N LEU A 444 26.13 -19.03 -2.42
CA LEU A 444 24.85 -19.44 -1.88
C LEU A 444 24.05 -19.69 -3.14
N ASP A 445 24.10 -20.96 -3.49
CA ASP A 445 23.55 -21.65 -4.64
C ASP A 445 22.47 -20.86 -5.40
N ILE A 446 22.61 -20.77 -6.72
CA ILE A 446 21.58 -20.25 -7.63
C ILE A 446 20.22 -20.93 -7.36
N GLU A 447 20.24 -22.16 -6.81
CA GLU A 447 19.06 -22.92 -6.38
C GLU A 447 18.29 -22.30 -5.19
N CYS A 448 18.95 -21.57 -4.28
CA CYS A 448 18.34 -20.95 -3.10
C CYS A 448 17.91 -19.49 -3.33
N ARG A 449 17.96 -19.00 -4.57
CA ARG A 449 17.58 -17.63 -4.90
C ARG A 449 16.12 -17.37 -4.59
N SER A 450 15.88 -16.24 -3.94
CA SER A 450 14.56 -15.63 -3.88
C SER A 450 14.30 -14.74 -5.09
N HIS A 451 13.04 -14.45 -5.37
CA HIS A 451 12.66 -13.46 -6.39
C HIS A 451 11.75 -12.38 -5.81
N PHE A 452 11.89 -11.15 -6.32
CA PHE A 452 10.82 -10.15 -6.28
C PHE A 452 9.86 -10.31 -7.45
N CYS A 453 8.66 -9.72 -7.33
CA CYS A 453 7.64 -9.78 -8.37
C CYS A 453 8.12 -9.20 -9.71
N SER A 454 8.68 -8.00 -9.70
CA SER A 454 9.23 -7.34 -10.91
C SER A 454 10.52 -7.97 -11.41
N GLU A 455 11.38 -8.46 -10.52
CA GLU A 455 12.59 -9.21 -10.88
C GLU A 455 12.24 -10.47 -11.67
N LEU A 456 11.26 -11.26 -11.20
CA LEU A 456 10.80 -12.46 -11.91
C LEU A 456 10.30 -12.13 -13.32
N VAL A 457 9.53 -11.05 -13.47
CA VAL A 457 9.05 -10.60 -14.79
C VAL A 457 10.23 -10.19 -15.66
N ALA A 458 11.21 -9.45 -15.11
CA ALA A 458 12.37 -9.03 -15.88
C ALA A 458 13.29 -10.21 -16.27
N GLU A 459 13.47 -11.20 -15.39
CA GLU A 459 14.19 -12.44 -15.70
C GLU A 459 13.48 -13.26 -16.78
N PHE A 460 12.14 -13.27 -16.78
CA PHE A 460 11.38 -13.88 -17.87
C PHE A 460 11.66 -13.16 -19.19
N PHE A 461 11.66 -11.82 -19.20
CA PHE A 461 11.97 -11.04 -20.41
C PHE A 461 13.42 -11.23 -20.88
N GLU A 462 14.37 -11.35 -19.95
CA GLU A 462 15.76 -11.68 -20.26
C GLU A 462 15.87 -13.07 -20.90
N HIS A 463 15.23 -14.08 -20.29
CA HIS A 463 15.19 -15.46 -20.79
C HIS A 463 14.58 -15.56 -22.19
N MET A 464 13.51 -14.80 -22.45
CA MET A 464 12.87 -14.73 -23.76
C MET A 464 13.66 -13.89 -24.79
N GLY A 465 14.75 -13.25 -24.38
CA GLY A 465 15.59 -12.41 -25.26
C GLY A 465 14.91 -11.09 -25.66
N TRP A 466 14.10 -10.51 -24.76
CA TRP A 466 13.40 -9.25 -24.96
C TRP A 466 13.97 -8.09 -24.13
N LEU A 467 14.56 -8.37 -22.96
CA LEU A 467 15.15 -7.34 -22.11
C LEU A 467 16.47 -6.81 -22.68
N SER A 468 16.68 -5.50 -22.64
CA SER A 468 17.97 -4.88 -23.01
C SER A 468 19.10 -5.36 -22.09
N PRO A 469 20.30 -5.69 -22.62
CA PRO A 469 21.44 -6.12 -21.80
C PRO A 469 21.95 -5.04 -20.83
N ASP A 470 21.62 -3.77 -21.09
CA ASP A 470 21.96 -2.64 -20.21
C ASP A 470 21.08 -2.58 -18.95
N ARG A 471 20.01 -3.40 -18.89
CA ARG A 471 19.08 -3.44 -17.76
C ARG A 471 19.21 -4.78 -17.04
N SER A 472 19.68 -4.75 -15.80
CA SER A 472 19.66 -5.93 -14.93
C SER A 472 18.23 -6.24 -14.49
N PRO A 473 17.77 -7.51 -14.50
CA PRO A 473 16.47 -7.89 -13.93
C PRO A 473 16.27 -7.45 -12.47
N ARG A 474 17.35 -7.44 -11.68
CA ARG A 474 17.34 -7.10 -10.26
C ARG A 474 17.04 -5.64 -9.96
N SER A 475 17.28 -4.75 -10.92
CA SER A 475 17.04 -3.32 -10.75
C SER A 475 15.64 -2.89 -11.21
N VAL A 476 14.83 -3.83 -11.70
CA VAL A 476 13.49 -3.52 -12.21
C VAL A 476 12.48 -3.50 -11.07
N MET A 477 11.74 -2.41 -10.98
CA MET A 477 10.63 -2.21 -10.04
C MET A 477 9.28 -2.34 -10.75
N PRO A 478 8.16 -2.63 -10.04
CA PRO A 478 6.85 -2.80 -10.68
C PRO A 478 6.42 -1.58 -11.53
N GLY A 479 6.70 -0.37 -11.04
CA GLY A 479 6.39 0.88 -11.75
C GLY A 479 7.13 1.04 -13.09
N ASP A 480 8.30 0.44 -13.26
CA ASP A 480 9.09 0.52 -14.50
C ASP A 480 8.37 -0.10 -15.70
N PHE A 481 7.58 -1.14 -15.43
CA PHE A 481 6.74 -1.78 -16.44
C PHE A 481 5.55 -0.92 -16.84
N ALA A 482 5.16 0.10 -16.07
CA ALA A 482 4.12 1.03 -16.49
C ALA A 482 4.63 2.06 -17.50
N GLY A 483 5.95 2.28 -17.58
CA GLY A 483 6.57 3.29 -18.45
C GLY A 483 6.33 4.74 -17.99
N VAL A 484 5.76 4.91 -16.79
CA VAL A 484 5.47 6.20 -16.17
C VAL A 484 6.12 6.19 -14.79
N GLY A 485 7.31 6.78 -14.68
CA GLY A 485 8.02 6.99 -13.42
C GLY A 485 8.70 8.35 -13.49
N ALA A 486 8.27 9.29 -12.64
CA ALA A 486 8.92 10.59 -12.46
C ALA A 486 9.79 10.63 -11.18
N GLY A 487 9.79 9.53 -10.41
CA GLY A 487 10.59 9.38 -9.19
C GLY A 487 12.05 8.99 -9.48
N PRO A 488 12.96 9.19 -8.51
CA PRO A 488 14.39 8.97 -8.67
C PRO A 488 14.77 7.52 -9.04
N CYS A 489 13.94 6.53 -8.68
CA CYS A 489 14.16 5.11 -8.99
C CYS A 489 13.33 4.59 -10.18
N GLY A 490 12.53 5.45 -10.82
CA GLY A 490 11.63 5.06 -11.92
C GLY A 490 12.38 5.04 -13.25
N HIS A 491 12.61 3.84 -13.79
CA HIS A 491 13.31 3.67 -15.05
C HIS A 491 12.53 2.73 -15.95
N PRO A 492 11.86 3.25 -17.01
CA PRO A 492 11.08 2.42 -17.90
C PRO A 492 11.87 1.20 -18.39
N VAL A 493 11.24 0.01 -18.31
CA VAL A 493 11.87 -1.21 -18.81
C VAL A 493 12.24 -1.04 -20.28
N GLN A 494 13.53 -1.19 -20.57
CA GLN A 494 14.06 -1.08 -21.93
C GLN A 494 14.05 -2.44 -22.61
N LEU A 495 13.31 -2.56 -23.70
CA LEU A 495 13.27 -3.74 -24.54
C LEU A 495 14.32 -3.64 -25.65
N LEU A 496 14.80 -4.79 -26.12
CA LEU A 496 15.69 -4.88 -27.28
C LEU A 496 14.99 -4.31 -28.53
N SER A 497 15.61 -3.30 -29.13
CA SER A 497 15.08 -2.62 -30.31
C SER A 497 14.79 -3.62 -31.44
N GLY A 498 13.60 -3.53 -32.02
CA GLY A 498 13.14 -4.42 -33.09
C GLY A 498 12.75 -5.84 -32.64
N ARG A 499 12.88 -6.20 -31.36
CA ARG A 499 12.50 -7.53 -30.83
C ARG A 499 11.15 -7.56 -30.12
N ALA A 500 10.79 -6.47 -29.45
CA ALA A 500 9.52 -6.30 -28.76
C ALA A 500 9.25 -4.82 -28.50
N SER A 501 7.99 -4.46 -28.26
CA SER A 501 7.58 -3.10 -27.87
C SER A 501 6.40 -3.16 -26.93
N PHE A 502 6.41 -2.35 -25.88
CA PHE A 502 5.24 -2.22 -25.02
C PHE A 502 4.19 -1.29 -25.62
N GLU A 503 2.93 -1.69 -25.51
CA GLU A 503 1.79 -0.82 -25.74
C GLU A 503 1.54 0.08 -24.50
N PRO A 504 0.63 1.09 -24.60
CA PRO A 504 0.19 1.84 -23.43
C PRO A 504 -0.42 0.93 -22.34
N VAL A 505 -0.36 1.38 -21.09
CA VAL A 505 -1.00 0.68 -19.97
C VAL A 505 -2.52 0.87 -20.06
N GLU A 506 -3.24 -0.24 -19.93
CA GLU A 506 -4.70 -0.29 -19.90
C GLU A 506 -5.16 -0.77 -18.52
N VAL A 507 -5.90 0.06 -17.79
CA VAL A 507 -6.67 -0.36 -16.62
C VAL A 507 -7.76 -1.33 -17.05
N VAL A 508 -7.72 -2.53 -16.49
CA VAL A 508 -8.69 -3.60 -16.70
C VAL A 508 -9.86 -3.40 -15.75
N TRP A 509 -9.57 -3.18 -14.47
CA TRP A 509 -10.57 -3.02 -13.41
C TRP A 509 -10.06 -2.09 -12.31
N SER A 510 -10.95 -1.36 -11.66
CA SER A 510 -10.70 -0.64 -10.42
C SER A 510 -11.93 -0.68 -9.52
N ARG A 511 -11.73 -0.36 -8.23
CA ARG A 511 -12.86 -0.24 -7.28
C ARG A 511 -13.88 0.83 -7.69
N GLU A 512 -13.44 1.90 -8.37
CA GLU A 512 -14.32 2.98 -8.82
C GLU A 512 -15.25 2.56 -9.97
N LEU A 513 -14.91 1.48 -10.70
CA LEU A 513 -15.78 0.94 -11.74
C LEU A 513 -17.15 0.49 -11.17
N GLY A 514 -17.23 0.20 -9.86
CA GLY A 514 -18.47 -0.16 -9.18
C GLY A 514 -19.07 -1.51 -9.60
N ILE A 515 -18.44 -2.22 -10.54
CA ILE A 515 -18.80 -3.58 -10.94
C ILE A 515 -18.18 -4.54 -9.92
N PRO A 516 -18.99 -5.27 -9.13
CA PRO A 516 -18.48 -6.23 -8.18
C PRO A 516 -17.77 -7.35 -8.95
N LEU A 517 -16.55 -7.66 -8.52
CA LEU A 517 -15.82 -8.81 -9.05
C LEU A 517 -16.62 -10.10 -8.80
N PRO A 518 -16.59 -11.09 -9.71
CA PRO A 518 -17.32 -12.35 -9.54
C PRO A 518 -16.82 -13.10 -8.29
N SER A 519 -17.36 -12.81 -7.11
CA SER A 519 -16.94 -13.48 -5.86
C SER A 519 -17.35 -14.95 -5.91
N GLY A 520 -16.37 -15.84 -6.11
CA GLY A 520 -16.62 -17.24 -6.46
C GLY A 520 -16.45 -18.24 -5.32
N CYS A 521 -15.51 -18.03 -4.41
CA CYS A 521 -15.28 -19.03 -3.37
C CYS A 521 -16.06 -18.69 -2.08
N PRO A 522 -16.84 -19.63 -1.52
CA PRO A 522 -17.26 -19.50 -0.13
C PRO A 522 -16.01 -19.31 0.75
N PRO A 523 -16.06 -18.47 1.80
CA PRO A 523 -14.95 -18.33 2.73
C PRO A 523 -14.54 -19.71 3.23
N LYS A 524 -13.23 -19.98 3.24
CA LYS A 524 -12.67 -21.21 3.82
C LYS A 524 -13.27 -21.39 5.21
N LYS A 525 -14.00 -22.49 5.42
CA LYS A 525 -14.44 -22.92 6.75
C LYS A 525 -13.25 -23.37 7.58
#